data_AF-A0A957TUN5-F1
#
_entry.id   AF-A0A957TUN5-F1
#
_cell.length_a   1.000
_cell.length_b   1.000
_cell.length_c   1.000
_cell.angle_alpha   90.00
_cell.angle_beta   90.00
_cell.angle_gamma   90.00
#
_symmetry.space_group_name_H-M   'P 1'
#
loop_
_entity.id
_entity.type
_entity.pdbx_description
1 polymer ?
#
loop_
_entity_poly.entity_id
_entity_poly.type
_entity_poly.pdbx_seq_one_letter_code
_entity_poly.pdbx_strand_id
1 'polypeptide(L)'
;GFAAIIITGLLQNVSLFMGAVFLLGLGGGLMTISNLSFMLDMTIPQAAGLYIGAWGVANFAGQALGSILSGLLRDLLYQLTGHVLSGYLLVFGLEVVGLLIAIGLFRTISVEEFRRNAEVRLADVLALMTE
;
A
#
# COMPACT_ATOMS: atom_id res chain seq x y z
N GLY A 1 -0.21 -2.48 -13.42
CA GLY A 1 -0.50 -1.05 -13.57
C GLY A 1 0.76 -0.27 -13.88
N PHE A 2 1.57 0.07 -12.86
CA PHE A 2 2.73 0.96 -12.99
C PHE A 2 3.73 0.59 -14.09
N ALA A 3 4.17 -0.66 -14.17
CA ALA A 3 5.08 -1.10 -15.23
C ALA A 3 4.49 -0.91 -16.65
N ALA A 4 3.18 -1.15 -16.82
CA ALA A 4 2.51 -0.92 -18.10
C ALA A 4 2.45 0.59 -18.44
N ILE A 5 2.26 1.45 -17.45
CA ILE A 5 2.31 2.92 -17.62
C ILE A 5 3.71 3.36 -18.08
N ILE A 6 4.77 2.81 -17.48
CA ILE A 6 6.15 3.07 -17.89
C ILE A 6 6.38 2.66 -19.35
N ILE A 7 6.04 1.42 -19.71
CA ILE A 7 6.25 0.90 -21.06
C ILE A 7 5.45 1.71 -22.09
N THR A 8 4.17 1.93 -21.84
CA THR A 8 3.29 2.67 -22.78
C THR A 8 3.63 4.15 -22.87
N GLY A 9 4.12 4.75 -21.78
CA GLY A 9 4.68 6.10 -21.77
C GLY A 9 5.95 6.21 -22.62
N LEU A 10 6.85 5.24 -22.57
CA LEU A 10 8.04 5.20 -23.44
C LEU A 10 7.66 5.03 -24.92
N LEU A 11 6.62 4.26 -25.21
CA LEU A 11 6.09 4.07 -26.56
C LEU A 11 5.30 5.28 -27.10
N GLN A 12 5.04 6.29 -26.26
CA GLN A 12 4.26 7.50 -26.60
C GLN A 12 2.88 7.17 -27.21
N ASN A 13 2.26 6.05 -26.79
CA ASN A 13 0.97 5.60 -27.31
C ASN A 13 -0.15 5.87 -26.28
N VAL A 14 -0.97 6.90 -26.56
CA VAL A 14 -2.04 7.36 -25.67
C VAL A 14 -3.12 6.29 -25.44
N SER A 15 -3.47 5.51 -26.47
CA SER A 15 -4.52 4.49 -26.35
C SER A 15 -4.10 3.35 -25.41
N LEU A 16 -2.86 2.86 -25.57
CA LEU A 16 -2.31 1.85 -24.65
C LEU A 16 -2.09 2.41 -23.25
N PHE A 17 -1.69 3.68 -23.13
CA PHE A 17 -1.54 4.36 -21.85
C PHE A 17 -2.87 4.44 -21.09
N MET A 18 -3.97 4.80 -21.75
CA MET A 18 -5.30 4.79 -21.15
C MET A 18 -5.70 3.38 -20.68
N GLY A 19 -5.39 2.34 -21.45
CA GLY A 19 -5.58 0.95 -21.01
C GLY A 19 -4.77 0.61 -19.76
N ALA A 20 -3.52 1.08 -19.67
CA ALA A 20 -2.68 0.88 -18.48
C ALA A 20 -3.22 1.62 -17.25
N VAL A 21 -3.74 2.84 -17.42
CA VAL A 21 -4.41 3.62 -16.36
C VAL A 21 -5.69 2.93 -15.90
N PHE A 22 -6.50 2.40 -16.82
CA PHE A 22 -7.68 1.62 -16.48
C PHE A 22 -7.33 0.38 -15.64
N LEU A 23 -6.32 -0.39 -16.06
CA LEU A 23 -5.82 -1.53 -15.29
C LEU A 23 -5.28 -1.13 -13.91
N LEU A 24 -4.63 0.03 -13.81
CA LEU A 24 -4.19 0.58 -12.52
C LEU A 24 -5.39 0.88 -11.62
N GLY A 25 -6.44 1.50 -12.15
CA GLY A 25 -7.68 1.80 -11.41
C GLY A 25 -8.37 0.54 -10.89
N LEU A 26 -8.49 -0.50 -11.72
CA LEU A 26 -9.03 -1.81 -11.30
C LEU A 26 -8.20 -2.43 -10.17
N GLY A 27 -6.87 -2.44 -10.31
CA GLY A 27 -5.97 -2.93 -9.27
C GLY A 27 -6.09 -2.15 -7.97
N GLY A 28 -6.20 -0.82 -8.04
CA GLY A 28 -6.40 0.04 -6.87
C GLY A 28 -7.71 -0.23 -6.14
N GLY A 29 -8.80 -0.46 -6.88
CA GLY A 29 -10.09 -0.85 -6.30
C GLY A 29 -10.03 -2.19 -5.57
N LEU A 30 -9.44 -3.22 -6.21
CA LEU A 30 -9.25 -4.54 -5.59
C LEU A 30 -8.36 -4.47 -4.35
N MET A 31 -7.28 -3.70 -4.41
CA MET A 31 -6.37 -3.50 -3.27
C MET A 31 -7.08 -2.82 -2.10
N THR A 32 -7.91 -1.81 -2.36
CA THR A 32 -8.64 -1.09 -1.32
C THR A 32 -9.59 -2.00 -0.56
N ILE A 33 -10.39 -2.79 -1.28
CA ILE A 33 -11.33 -3.75 -0.66
C ILE A 33 -10.56 -4.80 0.13
N SER A 34 -9.52 -5.39 -0.47
CA SER A 34 -8.71 -6.44 0.18
C SER A 34 -8.04 -5.93 1.47
N ASN A 35 -7.48 -4.73 1.45
CA ASN A 35 -6.82 -4.13 2.61
C ASN A 35 -7.81 -3.80 3.74
N LEU A 36 -9.01 -3.33 3.39
CA LEU A 36 -10.05 -3.05 4.38
C LEU A 36 -10.56 -4.34 5.03
N SER A 37 -10.86 -5.37 4.23
CA SER A 37 -11.25 -6.68 4.75
C SER A 37 -10.19 -7.27 5.68
N PHE A 38 -8.93 -7.23 5.26
CA PHE A 38 -7.81 -7.71 6.07
C PHE A 38 -7.68 -6.95 7.40
N MET A 39 -7.82 -5.62 7.40
CA MET A 39 -7.82 -4.83 8.63
C MET A 39 -8.98 -5.25 9.56
N LEU A 40 -10.19 -5.42 9.03
CA LEU A 40 -11.35 -5.84 9.81
C LEU A 40 -11.14 -7.24 10.40
N ASP A 41 -10.55 -8.17 9.65
CA ASP A 41 -10.27 -9.53 10.09
C ASP A 41 -9.22 -9.62 11.21
N MET A 42 -8.31 -8.64 11.28
CA MET A 42 -7.30 -8.50 12.35
C MET A 42 -7.80 -7.68 13.55
N THR A 43 -8.99 -7.07 13.46
CA THR A 43 -9.52 -6.21 14.51
C THR A 43 -10.26 -7.02 15.58
N ILE A 44 -9.88 -6.82 16.85
CA ILE A 44 -10.54 -7.46 18.00
C ILE A 44 -11.70 -6.56 18.48
N PRO A 45 -12.92 -7.09 18.71
CA PRO A 45 -14.11 -6.28 19.04
C PRO A 45 -13.92 -5.35 20.25
N GLN A 46 -13.20 -5.83 21.28
CA GLN A 46 -12.97 -5.09 22.54
C GLN A 46 -12.06 -3.85 22.35
N ALA A 47 -11.29 -3.78 21.26
CA ALA A 47 -10.34 -2.70 21.00
C ALA A 47 -10.46 -2.13 19.57
N ALA A 48 -11.64 -2.26 18.95
CA ALA A 48 -11.84 -1.92 17.54
C ALA A 48 -11.44 -0.47 17.20
N GLY A 49 -11.75 0.48 18.07
CA GLY A 49 -11.37 1.89 17.88
C GLY A 49 -9.86 2.13 17.86
N LEU A 50 -9.08 1.36 18.63
CA LEU A 50 -7.61 1.48 18.65
C LEU A 50 -7.00 0.91 17.37
N TYR A 51 -7.42 -0.28 16.94
CA TYR A 51 -6.91 -0.92 15.72
C TYR A 51 -7.29 -0.12 14.46
N ILE A 52 -8.55 0.29 14.34
CA ILE A 52 -9.01 1.12 13.22
C ILE A 52 -8.34 2.50 13.25
N GLY A 53 -8.18 3.10 14.44
CA GLY A 53 -7.48 4.37 14.59
C GLY A 53 -6.01 4.30 14.15
N ALA A 54 -5.28 3.27 14.59
CA ALA A 54 -3.89 3.04 14.21
C ALA A 54 -3.75 2.77 12.69
N TRP A 55 -4.62 1.95 12.12
CA TRP A 55 -4.68 1.73 10.67
C TRP A 55 -4.95 3.04 9.91
N GLY A 56 -5.90 3.86 10.39
CA GLY A 56 -6.23 5.14 9.78
C GLY A 56 -5.03 6.09 9.76
N VAL A 57 -4.34 6.24 10.89
CA VAL A 57 -3.12 7.05 10.99
C VAL A 57 -2.05 6.54 10.01
N ALA A 58 -1.79 5.23 9.98
CA ALA A 58 -0.82 4.65 9.06
C ALA A 58 -1.20 4.87 7.59
N ASN A 59 -2.47 4.69 7.24
CA ASN A 59 -2.98 4.87 5.89
C ASN A 59 -2.88 6.33 5.43
N PHE A 60 -3.30 7.28 6.25
CA PHE A 60 -3.19 8.71 5.92
C PHE A 60 -1.74 9.18 5.86
N ALA A 61 -0.88 8.73 6.79
CA ALA A 61 0.54 9.05 6.75
C ALA A 61 1.20 8.52 5.47
N GLY A 62 0.90 7.27 5.10
CA GLY A 62 1.39 6.65 3.86
C GLY A 62 0.95 7.42 2.62
N GLN A 63 -0.34 7.79 2.53
CA GLN A 63 -0.88 8.57 1.42
C GLN A 63 -0.27 9.97 1.34
N ALA A 64 -0.12 10.66 2.48
CA ALA A 64 0.48 11.98 2.54
C ALA A 64 1.95 11.94 2.09
N LEU A 65 2.73 11.00 2.63
CA LEU A 65 4.13 10.81 2.25
C LEU A 65 4.26 10.45 0.77
N GLY A 66 3.47 9.50 0.27
CA GLY A 66 3.49 9.12 -1.14
C GLY A 66 3.15 10.29 -2.07
N SER A 67 2.12 11.07 -1.74
CA SER A 67 1.70 12.23 -2.54
C SER A 67 2.74 13.34 -2.56
N ILE A 68 3.34 13.65 -1.41
CA ILE A 68 4.37 14.68 -1.30
C ILE A 68 5.65 14.23 -2.01
N LEU A 69 6.14 13.02 -1.72
CA LEU A 69 7.39 12.52 -2.28
C LEU A 69 7.30 12.34 -3.80
N SER A 70 6.20 11.81 -4.32
CA SER A 70 6.01 11.64 -5.78
C SER A 70 6.01 12.98 -6.50
N GLY A 71 5.31 14.00 -5.98
CA GLY A 71 5.31 15.35 -6.54
C GLY A 71 6.69 15.99 -6.51
N LEU A 72 7.36 15.96 -5.35
CA LEU A 72 8.69 16.54 -5.17
C LEU A 72 9.74 15.86 -6.07
N LEU A 73 9.75 14.54 -6.14
CA LEU A 73 10.71 13.80 -6.96
C LEU A 73 10.49 14.05 -8.46
N ARG A 74 9.23 14.07 -8.92
CA ARG A 74 8.89 14.42 -10.29
C ARG A 74 9.39 15.82 -10.64
N ASP A 75 9.07 16.80 -9.80
CA ASP A 75 9.36 18.21 -10.07
C ASP A 75 10.86 18.51 -9.99
N LEU A 76 11.57 17.90 -9.04
CA LEU A 76 13.03 17.99 -8.95
C LEU A 76 13.69 17.40 -10.19
N LEU A 77 13.27 16.22 -10.64
CA LEU A 77 13.86 15.59 -11.81
C LEU A 77 13.52 16.36 -13.09
N TYR A 78 12.34 16.96 -13.18
CA TYR A 78 12.00 17.87 -14.27
C TYR A 78 12.95 19.08 -14.29
N GLN A 79 13.20 19.72 -13.14
CA GLN A 79 14.14 20.85 -13.06
C GLN A 79 15.57 20.48 -13.47
N LEU A 80 16.01 19.25 -13.16
CA LEU A 80 17.36 18.77 -13.50
C LEU A 80 17.50 18.33 -14.96
N THR A 81 16.46 17.72 -15.53
CA THR A 81 16.53 17.08 -16.86
C THR A 81 15.85 17.88 -17.98
N GLY A 82 14.97 18.83 -17.64
CA GLY A 82 14.13 19.55 -18.60
C GLY A 82 13.03 18.71 -19.24
N HIS A 83 12.91 17.42 -18.90
CA HIS A 83 11.98 16.49 -19.53
C HIS A 83 10.95 15.97 -18.51
N VAL A 84 9.67 16.28 -18.74
CA VAL A 84 8.58 15.86 -17.83
C VAL A 84 8.46 14.34 -17.74
N LEU A 85 8.70 13.63 -18.85
CA LEU A 85 8.59 12.18 -18.92
C LEU A 85 9.53 11.47 -17.94
N SER A 86 10.77 11.95 -17.79
CA SER A 86 11.76 11.31 -16.91
C SER A 86 11.28 11.28 -15.46
N GLY A 87 10.66 12.36 -14.98
CA GLY A 87 10.10 12.47 -13.63
C GLY A 87 9.03 11.43 -13.37
N TYR A 88 8.10 11.26 -14.31
CA TYR A 88 7.06 10.23 -14.20
C TYR A 88 7.63 8.81 -14.26
N LEU A 89 8.62 8.54 -15.12
CA LEU A 89 9.27 7.23 -15.18
C LEU A 89 9.94 6.87 -13.85
N LEU A 90 10.62 7.83 -13.21
CA LEU A 90 11.22 7.63 -11.90
C LEU A 90 10.16 7.32 -10.84
N VAL A 91 9.12 8.15 -10.74
CA VAL A 91 8.05 7.98 -9.75
C VAL A 91 7.38 6.63 -9.91
N PHE A 92 6.92 6.28 -11.12
CA PHE A 92 6.30 4.97 -11.35
C PHE A 92 7.27 3.80 -11.13
N GLY A 93 8.57 3.99 -11.39
CA GLY A 93 9.59 3.00 -11.07
C GLY A 93 9.70 2.76 -9.56
N LEU A 94 9.67 3.82 -8.76
CA LEU A 94 9.66 3.72 -7.29
C LEU A 94 8.39 3.05 -6.78
N GLU A 95 7.23 3.31 -7.38
CA GLU A 95 5.97 2.63 -7.03
C GLU A 95 6.04 1.12 -7.30
N VAL A 96 6.70 0.69 -8.39
CA VAL A 96 6.95 -0.74 -8.65
C VAL A 96 7.81 -1.35 -7.54
N VAL A 97 8.89 -0.67 -7.13
CA VAL A 97 9.75 -1.14 -6.04
C VAL A 97 8.98 -1.20 -4.72
N GLY A 98 8.20 -0.15 -4.39
CA GLY A 98 7.35 -0.10 -3.20
C GLY A 98 6.33 -1.23 -3.17
N LEU A 99 5.69 -1.52 -4.30
CA LEU A 99 4.75 -2.64 -4.42
C LEU A 99 5.44 -4.00 -4.20
N LEU A 100 6.65 -4.20 -4.73
CA LEU A 100 7.41 -5.43 -4.50
C LEU A 100 7.80 -5.59 -3.03
N ILE A 101 8.22 -4.51 -2.37
CA ILE A 101 8.50 -4.49 -0.93
C ILE A 101 7.23 -4.84 -0.14
N ALA A 102 6.09 -4.24 -0.48
CA ALA A 102 4.82 -4.52 0.15
C ALA A 102 4.42 -6.01 -0.01
N ILE A 103 4.54 -6.57 -1.22
CA ILE A 103 4.29 -8.00 -1.47
C ILE A 103 5.23 -8.87 -0.61
N GLY A 104 6.50 -8.51 -0.49
CA GLY A 104 7.46 -9.20 0.37
C GLY A 104 7.04 -9.19 1.84
N LEU A 105 6.64 -8.04 2.37
CA LEU A 105 6.14 -7.88 3.74
C LEU A 105 4.86 -8.68 3.96
N PHE A 106 3.89 -8.61 3.05
CA PHE A 106 2.62 -9.33 3.17
C PHE A 106 2.80 -10.85 3.26
N ARG A 107 3.80 -11.42 2.57
CA ARG A 107 4.11 -12.86 2.67
C ARG A 107 4.58 -13.30 4.06
N THR A 108 5.09 -12.38 4.87
CA THR A 108 5.55 -12.67 6.24
C THR A 108 4.45 -12.54 7.28
N ILE A 109 3.28 -11.97 6.91
CA ILE A 109 2.17 -11.73 7.82
C ILE A 109 1.13 -12.83 7.58
N SER A 110 1.00 -13.77 8.52
CA SER A 110 -0.04 -14.80 8.47
C SER A 110 -1.20 -14.45 9.42
N VAL A 111 -2.43 -14.48 8.91
CA VAL A 111 -3.63 -14.22 9.70
C VAL A 111 -3.85 -15.34 10.72
N GLU A 112 -3.61 -16.60 10.33
CA GLU A 112 -3.67 -17.76 11.21
C GLU A 112 -2.73 -17.66 12.42
N GLU A 113 -1.46 -17.25 12.26
CA GLU A 113 -0.57 -17.11 13.43
C GLU A 113 -0.94 -15.91 14.29
N PHE A 114 -1.42 -14.82 13.67
CA PHE A 114 -1.87 -13.66 14.43
C PHE A 114 -3.07 -13.99 15.31
N ARG A 115 -4.07 -14.72 14.78
CA ARG A 115 -5.21 -15.20 15.56
C ARG A 115 -4.80 -16.17 16.67
N ARG A 116 -3.95 -17.15 16.35
CA ARG A 116 -3.44 -18.12 17.33
C ARG A 116 -2.69 -17.44 18.49
N ASN A 117 -1.83 -16.46 18.19
CA ASN A 117 -1.06 -15.75 19.22
C ASN A 117 -1.92 -14.82 20.08
N ALA A 118 -3.00 -14.26 19.52
CA ALA A 118 -3.95 -13.43 20.26
C ALA A 118 -4.80 -14.25 21.24
N GLU A 119 -5.25 -15.45 20.84
CA GLU A 119 -6.00 -16.37 21.71
C GLU A 119 -5.15 -16.89 22.87
N VAL A 120 -3.89 -17.26 22.61
CA VAL A 120 -2.96 -17.74 23.65
C VAL A 120 -2.67 -16.64 24.70
N ARG A 121 -2.41 -15.40 24.27
CA ARG A 121 -2.16 -14.29 25.21
C ARG A 121 -3.38 -13.95 26.09
N LEU A 122 -4.60 -14.11 25.57
CA LEU A 122 -5.81 -13.89 26.37
C LEU A 122 -5.99 -15.00 27.42
N ALA A 123 -5.68 -16.25 27.07
CA ALA A 123 -5.72 -17.37 28.01
C ALA A 123 -4.69 -17.19 29.15
N ASP A 124 -3.47 -16.75 28.84
CA ASP A 124 -2.43 -16.49 29.85
C ASP A 124 -2.82 -15.36 30.80
N VAL A 125 -3.40 -14.27 30.28
CA VAL A 125 -3.86 -13.14 31.11
C VAL A 125 -5.04 -13.55 32.00
N LEU A 126 -5.96 -14.37 31.51
CA LEU A 126 -7.08 -14.88 32.32
C LEU A 126 -6.60 -15.83 33.42
N ALA A 127 -5.65 -16.71 33.12
CA ALA A 127 -5.04 -17.61 34.10
C ALA A 127 -4.33 -16.85 35.22
N LEU A 128 -3.59 -15.79 34.88
CA LEU A 128 -2.91 -14.90 35.84
C LEU A 128 -3.86 -14.06 36.71
N MET A 129 -5.13 -13.88 36.31
CA MET A 129 -6.13 -13.15 37.10
C MET A 129 -6.96 -14.06 38.01
N THR A 130 -6.83 -15.38 37.86
CA THR A 130 -7.56 -16.39 38.67
C THR A 130 -6.72 -17.03 39.78
N GLU A 131 -5.43 -16.69 39.88
CA GLU A 131 -4.56 -16.95 41.04
C GLU A 131 -4.54 -15.76 42.01
#